data_AF-A0A7Y6UMH9-F1
#
_entry.id   AF-A0A7Y6UMH9-F1
#
_cell.length_a   1.000
_cell.length_b   1.000
_cell.length_c   1.000
_cell.angle_alpha   90.00
_cell.angle_beta   90.00
_cell.angle_gamma   90.00
#
_symmetry.space_group_name_H-M   'P 1'
#
loop_
_entity.id
_entity.type
_entity.pdbx_description
1 polymer ?
#
loop_
_entity_poly.entity_id
_entity_poly.type
_entity_poly.pdbx_seq_one_letter_code
_entity_poly.pdbx_strand_id
1 'polypeptide(L)'
;MNEISLADRACGACTLCCRLPDIDALAKPANAWCENCIEGHGCRIYDFRPQLCRDFFCLWMTDERLGPEWDPARSHMMIYRQGPQITVLVDPDFPDIWKSEPYSQQLSEWAREPVADGQYVIVFVGDDVFKVD
;
A
#
# COMPACT_ATOMS: atom_id res chain seq x y z
N MET A 1 18.32 16.89 -5.68
CA MET A 1 17.77 15.56 -5.38
C MET A 1 17.58 15.52 -3.89
N ASN A 2 16.36 15.76 -3.40
CA ASN A 2 16.09 15.60 -1.97
C ASN A 2 15.89 14.10 -1.73
N GLU A 3 16.92 13.45 -1.22
CA GLU A 3 16.80 12.10 -0.69
C GLU A 3 15.91 12.18 0.55
N ILE A 4 14.69 11.66 0.45
CA ILE A 4 13.84 11.43 1.63
C ILE A 4 14.39 10.17 2.30
N SER A 5 15.01 10.33 3.47
CA SER A 5 15.49 9.19 4.25
C SER A 5 14.28 8.38 4.77
N LEU A 6 14.45 7.07 5.01
CA LEU A 6 13.38 6.27 5.63
C LEU A 6 12.93 6.84 6.98
N ALA A 7 13.82 7.52 7.71
CA ALA A 7 13.49 8.14 8.99
C ALA A 7 12.44 9.25 8.88
N ASP A 8 12.28 9.83 7.68
CA ASP A 8 11.28 10.87 7.40
C ASP A 8 9.96 10.29 6.86
N ARG A 9 9.91 8.98 6.57
CA ARG A 9 8.69 8.32 6.06
C ARG A 9 7.79 7.91 7.20
N ALA A 10 6.65 8.61 7.32
CA ALA A 10 5.61 8.33 8.30
C ALA A 10 4.24 8.27 7.63
N CYS A 11 3.26 7.67 8.30
CA CYS A 11 1.88 7.64 7.78
C CYS A 11 1.31 9.06 7.54
N GLY A 12 1.72 10.05 8.34
CA GLY A 12 1.20 11.42 8.22
C GLY A 12 -0.33 11.44 8.33
N ALA A 13 -1.00 12.00 7.31
CA ALA A 13 -2.46 11.98 7.19
C ALA A 13 -3.00 10.73 6.45
N CYS A 14 -2.14 9.87 5.90
CA CYS A 14 -2.58 8.69 5.16
C CYS A 14 -3.28 7.69 6.10
N THR A 15 -4.41 7.17 5.63
CA THR A 15 -5.24 6.18 6.34
C THR A 15 -5.64 4.99 5.47
N LEU A 16 -4.97 4.76 4.33
CA LEU A 16 -5.33 3.70 3.39
C LEU A 16 -5.23 2.27 3.96
N CYS A 17 -4.37 2.03 4.95
CA CYS A 17 -4.34 0.75 5.67
C CYS A 17 -5.63 0.45 6.44
N CYS A 18 -6.42 1.48 6.75
CA CYS A 18 -7.73 1.33 7.36
C CYS A 18 -8.86 1.11 6.34
N ARG A 19 -8.63 1.37 5.04
CA ARG A 19 -9.63 1.24 3.97
C ARG A 19 -9.40 0.02 3.07
N LEU A 20 -8.18 -0.16 2.57
CA LEU A 20 -7.94 -1.09 1.46
C LEU A 20 -7.92 -2.58 1.86
N PRO A 21 -7.17 -3.02 2.88
CA PRO A 21 -7.09 -4.43 3.20
C PRO A 21 -8.33 -4.92 3.96
N ASP A 22 -8.65 -6.20 3.79
CA ASP A 22 -9.51 -6.94 4.72
C ASP A 22 -8.79 -7.12 6.07
N ILE A 23 -9.54 -6.97 7.17
CA ILE A 23 -9.03 -7.19 8.53
C ILE A 23 -10.07 -7.99 9.32
N ASP A 24 -9.91 -9.32 9.31
CA ASP A 24 -10.71 -10.28 10.08
C ASP A 24 -10.90 -9.90 11.55
N ALA A 25 -9.83 -9.48 12.23
CA ALA A 25 -9.85 -9.12 13.66
C ALA A 25 -10.77 -7.93 14.00
N LEU A 26 -11.18 -7.17 12.99
CA LEU A 26 -12.10 -6.03 13.09
C LEU A 26 -13.41 -6.29 12.34
N ALA A 27 -13.64 -7.50 11.80
CA ALA A 27 -14.73 -7.82 10.88
C ALA A 27 -14.87 -6.78 9.75
N LYS A 28 -13.72 -6.32 9.24
CA LYS A 28 -13.61 -5.14 8.38
C LYS A 28 -13.30 -5.58 6.95
N PRO A 29 -14.29 -5.60 6.05
CA PRO A 29 -14.08 -6.07 4.68
C PRO A 29 -13.13 -5.17 3.91
N ALA A 30 -12.44 -5.73 2.91
CA ALA A 30 -11.60 -4.96 1.99
C ALA A 30 -12.38 -3.79 1.37
N ASN A 31 -11.65 -2.71 1.03
CA ASN A 31 -12.19 -1.48 0.43
C ASN A 31 -13.21 -0.68 1.27
N ALA A 32 -13.65 -1.19 2.43
CA ALA A 32 -14.50 -0.45 3.37
C ALA A 32 -13.66 0.28 4.43
N TRP A 33 -14.17 1.41 4.94
CA TRP A 33 -13.54 2.11 6.04
C TRP A 33 -13.66 1.34 7.35
N CYS A 34 -12.54 1.16 8.04
CA CYS A 34 -12.55 0.70 9.43
C CYS A 34 -13.34 1.67 10.31
N GLU A 35 -14.28 1.15 11.10
CA GLU A 35 -15.09 1.96 12.02
C GLU A 35 -14.24 2.75 13.01
N ASN A 36 -13.03 2.28 13.34
CA ASN A 36 -12.13 2.96 14.25
C ASN A 36 -11.31 4.08 13.60
N CYS A 37 -11.34 4.20 12.27
CA CYS A 37 -10.57 5.20 11.54
C CYS A 37 -11.31 6.53 11.51
N ILE A 38 -10.57 7.62 11.69
CA ILE A 38 -10.94 8.95 11.22
C ILE A 38 -10.09 9.18 9.99
N GLU A 39 -10.73 9.19 8.81
CA GLU A 39 -10.06 9.46 7.54
C GLU A 39 -9.22 10.74 7.63
N GLY A 40 -7.97 10.69 7.16
CA GLY A 40 -7.03 11.81 7.23
C GLY A 40 -6.37 12.05 8.60
N HIS A 41 -6.85 11.38 9.66
CA HIS A 41 -6.44 11.66 11.05
C HIS A 41 -5.93 10.42 11.80
N GLY A 42 -6.22 9.21 11.34
CA GLY A 42 -5.70 7.96 11.91
C GLY A 42 -6.72 7.20 12.77
N CYS A 43 -6.21 6.28 13.60
CA CYS A 43 -7.03 5.34 14.36
C CYS A 43 -7.42 5.88 15.75
N ARG A 44 -8.72 5.88 16.07
CA ARG A 44 -9.27 6.30 17.38
C ARG A 44 -8.83 5.41 18.53
N ILE A 45 -8.53 4.14 18.24
CA ILE A 45 -8.09 3.14 19.22
C ILE A 45 -6.61 2.79 19.01
N TYR A 46 -5.77 3.74 18.59
CA TYR A 46 -4.39 3.47 18.19
C TYR A 46 -3.66 2.57 19.19
N ASP A 47 -3.71 2.87 20.48
CA ASP A 47 -3.04 2.09 21.53
C ASP A 47 -3.65 0.70 21.79
N PHE A 48 -4.84 0.43 21.29
CA PHE A 48 -5.58 -0.84 21.42
C PHE A 48 -5.78 -1.56 20.07
N ARG A 49 -5.19 -1.05 18.98
CA ARG A 49 -5.32 -1.65 17.66
C ARG A 49 -4.88 -3.13 17.66
N PRO A 50 -5.51 -4.00 16.85
CA PRO A 50 -5.12 -5.40 16.76
C PRO A 50 -3.65 -5.56 16.36
N GLN A 51 -3.06 -6.71 16.70
CA GLN A 51 -1.65 -7.00 16.44
C GLN A 51 -1.28 -6.82 14.96
N LEU A 52 -2.13 -7.27 14.04
CA LEU A 52 -1.96 -7.06 12.59
C LEU A 52 -1.76 -5.57 12.24
N CYS A 53 -2.55 -4.66 12.82
CA CYS A 53 -2.43 -3.22 12.58
C CYS A 53 -1.20 -2.60 13.26
N ARG A 54 -0.57 -3.27 14.23
CA ARG A 54 0.68 -2.82 14.87
C ARG A 54 1.90 -3.22 14.07
N ASP A 55 1.87 -4.44 13.53
CA ASP A 55 3.00 -5.04 12.83
C ASP A 55 3.06 -4.62 11.36
N PHE A 56 1.98 -4.04 10.83
CA PHE A 56 1.94 -3.57 9.46
C PHE A 56 2.74 -2.28 9.27
N PHE A 57 3.65 -2.32 8.29
CA PHE A 57 4.27 -1.15 7.69
C PHE A 57 4.06 -1.20 6.17
N CYS A 58 3.63 -0.09 5.58
CA CYS A 58 3.58 0.02 4.12
C CYS A 58 4.99 -0.13 3.56
N LEU A 59 5.15 -0.82 2.43
CA LEU A 59 6.45 -1.03 1.80
C LEU A 59 7.15 0.30 1.50
N TRP A 60 6.39 1.35 1.17
CA TRP A 60 6.95 2.70 1.02
C TRP A 60 7.66 3.19 2.29
N MET A 61 7.23 2.82 3.50
CA MET A 61 7.91 3.24 4.73
C MET A 61 9.24 2.51 4.97
N THR A 62 9.45 1.37 4.32
CA THR A 62 10.56 0.45 4.66
C THR A 62 11.54 0.21 3.52
N ASP A 63 11.17 0.50 2.27
CA ASP A 63 11.98 0.25 1.08
C ASP A 63 12.38 1.56 0.41
N GLU A 64 13.67 1.91 0.51
CA GLU A 64 14.25 3.15 -0.03
C GLU A 64 14.11 3.27 -1.55
N ARG A 65 13.95 2.15 -2.25
CA ARG A 65 13.78 2.13 -3.72
C ARG A 65 12.47 2.79 -4.16
N LEU A 66 11.46 2.84 -3.29
CA LEU A 66 10.21 3.51 -3.58
C LEU A 66 10.38 5.02 -3.37
N GLY A 67 10.32 5.80 -4.44
CA GLY A 67 10.42 7.26 -4.38
C GLY A 67 9.24 7.96 -3.69
N PRO A 68 9.30 9.29 -3.52
CA PRO A 68 8.22 10.08 -2.91
C PRO A 68 6.89 10.03 -3.68
N GLU A 69 6.91 9.69 -4.97
CA GLU A 69 5.72 9.41 -5.77
C GLU A 69 4.90 8.26 -5.21
N TRP A 70 5.53 7.28 -4.54
CA TRP A 70 4.85 6.13 -3.95
C TRP A 70 4.29 6.38 -2.55
N ASP A 71 4.45 7.59 -2.01
CA ASP A 71 3.75 7.99 -0.78
C ASP A 71 2.26 7.69 -0.95
N PRO A 72 1.66 6.81 -0.12
CA PRO A 72 0.25 6.42 -0.26
C PRO A 72 -0.73 7.60 -0.24
N ALA A 73 -0.39 8.72 0.40
CA ALA A 73 -1.20 9.94 0.36
C ALA A 73 -1.21 10.63 -1.02
N ARG A 74 -0.23 10.32 -1.88
CA ARG A 74 -0.09 10.86 -3.24
C ARG A 74 -0.45 9.84 -4.32
N SER A 75 -0.03 8.59 -4.12
CA SER A 75 -0.20 7.50 -5.09
C SER A 75 -1.58 6.88 -5.04
N HIS A 76 -2.33 7.10 -3.96
CA HIS A 76 -3.59 6.42 -3.67
C HIS A 76 -3.44 4.89 -3.69
N MET A 77 -2.25 4.40 -3.34
CA MET A 77 -1.92 2.97 -3.33
C MET A 77 -1.23 2.56 -2.03
N MET A 78 -1.62 1.40 -1.50
CA MET A 78 -0.93 0.75 -0.39
C MET A 78 -0.17 -0.46 -0.91
N ILE A 79 1.10 -0.57 -0.54
CA ILE A 79 1.99 -1.63 -1.04
C ILE A 79 2.49 -2.46 0.12
N TYR A 80 2.51 -3.78 -0.04
CA TYR A 80 3.15 -4.69 0.90
C TYR A 80 3.68 -5.93 0.18
N ARG A 81 4.57 -6.68 0.85
CA ARG A 81 5.21 -7.87 0.29
C ARG A 81 4.85 -9.12 1.10
N GLN A 82 4.57 -10.22 0.40
CA GLN A 82 4.34 -11.53 0.99
C GLN A 82 5.09 -12.59 0.18
N GLY A 83 6.24 -13.03 0.69
CA GLY A 83 7.16 -13.88 -0.06
C GLY A 83 7.59 -13.20 -1.38
N PRO A 84 7.46 -13.87 -2.54
CA PRO A 84 7.81 -13.29 -3.85
C PRO A 84 6.77 -12.28 -4.37
N GLN A 85 5.56 -12.21 -3.79
CA GLN A 85 4.52 -11.32 -4.27
C GLN A 85 4.68 -9.91 -3.70
N ILE A 86 4.75 -8.91 -4.58
CA ILE A 86 4.44 -7.51 -4.24
C ILE A 86 2.95 -7.32 -4.50
N THR A 87 2.21 -6.90 -3.47
CA THR A 87 0.79 -6.58 -3.59
C THR A 87 0.61 -5.07 -3.55
N VAL A 88 -0.14 -4.55 -4.52
CA VAL A 88 -0.55 -3.16 -4.60
C VAL A 88 -2.07 -3.12 -4.48
N LEU A 89 -2.58 -2.52 -3.40
CA LEU A 89 -4.00 -2.21 -3.27
C LEU A 89 -4.20 -0.77 -3.72
N VAL A 90 -5.06 -0.56 -4.71
CA VAL A 90 -5.41 0.76 -5.25
C VAL A 90 -6.68 1.24 -4.58
N ASP A 91 -6.73 2.52 -4.18
CA ASP A 91 -7.97 3.15 -3.74
C ASP A 91 -9.02 3.10 -4.87
N PRO A 92 -10.19 2.48 -4.66
CA PRO A 92 -11.25 2.40 -5.66
C PRO A 92 -11.75 3.76 -6.16
N ASP A 93 -11.53 4.85 -5.42
CA ASP A 93 -11.87 6.20 -5.87
C ASP A 93 -10.90 6.73 -6.96
N PHE A 94 -9.77 6.06 -7.15
CA PHE A 94 -8.72 6.38 -8.12
C PHE A 94 -8.32 5.13 -8.95
N PRO A 95 -9.27 4.45 -9.60
CA PRO A 95 -9.08 3.07 -10.08
C PRO A 95 -8.03 2.92 -11.20
N ASP A 96 -7.73 4.01 -11.92
CA ASP A 96 -6.80 4.02 -13.04
C ASP A 96 -5.42 4.62 -12.68
N ILE A 97 -5.21 5.11 -11.44
CA ILE A 97 -3.97 5.81 -11.09
C ILE A 97 -2.72 4.96 -11.31
N TRP A 98 -2.79 3.66 -11.01
CA TRP A 98 -1.70 2.70 -11.18
C TRP A 98 -1.27 2.49 -12.64
N LYS A 99 -2.12 2.87 -13.60
CA LYS A 99 -1.83 2.81 -15.05
C LYS A 99 -1.14 4.07 -15.57
N SER A 100 -1.04 5.11 -14.74
CA SER A 100 -0.38 6.36 -15.09
C SER A 100 1.11 6.31 -14.78
N GLU A 101 1.90 7.06 -15.55
CA GLU A 101 3.31 7.24 -15.24
C GLU A 101 3.52 8.09 -13.98
N PRO A 102 4.48 7.76 -13.11
CA PRO A 102 5.53 6.74 -13.32
C PRO A 102 5.16 5.32 -12.85
N TYR A 103 3.95 5.12 -12.33
CA TYR A 103 3.57 3.88 -11.64
C TYR A 103 3.50 2.68 -12.59
N SER A 104 2.89 2.83 -13.76
CA SER A 104 2.77 1.74 -14.75
C SER A 104 4.13 1.17 -15.15
N GLN A 105 5.09 2.04 -15.47
CA GLN A 105 6.43 1.63 -15.82
C GLN A 105 7.12 0.93 -14.65
N GLN A 106 7.12 1.54 -13.46
CA GLN A 106 7.83 0.99 -12.30
C GLN A 106 7.25 -0.35 -11.83
N LEU A 107 5.92 -0.53 -11.85
CA LEU A 107 5.29 -1.81 -11.54
C LEU A 107 5.74 -2.92 -12.51
N SER A 108 5.84 -2.58 -13.80
CA SER A 108 6.31 -3.51 -14.82
C SER A 108 7.80 -3.84 -14.67
N GLU A 109 8.61 -2.88 -14.24
CA GLU A 109 10.02 -3.10 -13.91
C GLU A 109 10.17 -4.04 -12.70
N TRP A 110 9.36 -3.83 -11.64
CA TRP A 110 9.35 -4.72 -10.47
C TRP A 110 8.90 -6.14 -10.82
N ALA A 111 7.92 -6.30 -11.71
CA ALA A 111 7.44 -7.61 -12.15
C ALA A 111 8.50 -8.39 -12.97
N ARG A 112 9.43 -7.69 -13.63
CA ARG A 112 10.50 -8.29 -14.45
C ARG A 112 11.84 -8.38 -13.74
N GLU A 113 11.94 -7.85 -12.53
CA GLU A 113 13.19 -7.83 -11.77
C GLU A 113 13.67 -9.27 -11.53
N PRO A 114 14.87 -9.65 -12.03
CA PRO A 114 15.38 -11.01 -11.90
C PRO A 114 15.86 -11.24 -10.48
N VAL A 115 14.96 -11.64 -9.58
CA VAL A 115 15.27 -12.05 -8.20
C VAL A 115 15.23 -13.57 -8.07
N ALA A 116 16.01 -14.10 -7.11
CA ALA A 116 16.19 -15.54 -6.91
C ALA A 116 14.87 -16.32 -6.74
N ASP A 117 13.86 -15.70 -6.13
CA ASP A 117 12.58 -16.35 -5.80
C ASP A 117 11.45 -16.07 -6.82
N GLY A 118 11.75 -15.40 -7.94
CA GLY A 118 10.76 -15.11 -9.00
C GLY A 118 9.66 -14.14 -8.56
N GLN A 119 10.05 -12.92 -8.20
CA GLN A 119 9.13 -11.84 -7.81
C GLN A 119 8.09 -11.56 -8.88
N TYR A 120 6.87 -11.24 -8.45
CA TYR A 120 5.78 -10.80 -9.30
C TYR A 120 4.92 -9.77 -8.58
N VAL A 121 4.17 -8.98 -9.36
CA VAL A 121 3.34 -7.89 -8.86
C VAL A 121 1.87 -8.19 -9.14
N ILE A 122 1.04 -8.08 -8.11
CA ILE A 122 -0.42 -8.15 -8.21
C ILE A 122 -1.01 -6.81 -7.79
N VAL A 123 -1.85 -6.25 -8.65
CA VAL A 123 -2.61 -5.02 -8.39
C VAL A 123 -4.07 -5.39 -8.16
N PHE A 124 -4.63 -4.92 -7.05
CA PHE A 124 -6.05 -5.01 -6.73
C PHE A 124 -6.70 -3.63 -6.87
N VAL A 125 -7.83 -3.57 -7.57
CA VAL A 125 -8.67 -2.38 -7.72
C VAL A 125 -10.10 -2.78 -7.37
N GLY A 126 -10.55 -2.49 -6.14
CA GLY A 126 -11.81 -3.04 -5.67
C GLY A 126 -11.76 -4.58 -5.64
N ASP A 127 -12.62 -5.22 -6.42
CA ASP A 127 -12.66 -6.68 -6.60
C ASP A 127 -11.86 -7.16 -7.82
N ASP A 128 -11.39 -6.25 -8.67
CA ASP A 128 -10.60 -6.57 -9.86
C ASP A 128 -9.14 -6.87 -9.49
N VAL A 129 -8.58 -7.89 -10.13
CA VAL A 129 -7.21 -8.37 -9.88
C VAL A 129 -6.42 -8.40 -11.19
N PHE A 130 -5.26 -7.74 -11.19
CA PHE A 130 -4.37 -7.66 -12.33
C PHE A 130 -3.00 -8.21 -11.93
N LYS A 131 -2.49 -9.18 -12.70
CA LYS A 131 -1.07 -9.52 -12.65
C LYS A 131 -0.32 -8.61 -13.62
N VAL A 132 0.72 -7.96 -13.13
CA VAL A 132 1.59 -7.11 -13.97
C VAL A 132 2.65 -8.00 -14.63
N ASP A 133 2.87 -7.78 -15.92
CA ASP A 133 3.85 -8.47 -16.76
C ASP A 133 5.12 -7.65 -16.99
#